data_AF-A0A061DCH6-F1
#
_entry.id   AF-A0A061DCH6-F1
#
_cell.length_a   1.000
_cell.length_b   1.000
_cell.length_c   1.000
_cell.angle_alpha   90.00
_cell.angle_beta   90.00
_cell.angle_gamma   90.00
#
_symmetry.space_group_name_H-M   'P 1'
#
loop_
_entity.id
_entity.type
_entity.pdbx_description
1 polymer ?
#
loop_
_entity_poly.entity_id
_entity_poly.type
_entity_poly.pdbx_seq_one_letter_code
_entity_poly.pdbx_strand_id
1 'polypeptide(L)'
;MDIGCGFMIIQSGSMSSFSRSIRKRTFINILTRHWTLFLLGFVRSLATSAVSYDVPVEEYGVHWNFFLSLGVTKIRKSQFSLMRVLLLSVIPESLVNLVPFVIAFVYEWLLWLFDAVHTVPAIVRTNLLTANKEGIVAVPNSVSLFFIGYCGARACGKVYRVRGRGVAMVFSAR
;
A
#
# COMPACT_ATOMS: atom_id res chain seq x y z
N MET A 1 11.07 3.98 -5.31
CA MET A 1 10.09 4.51 -4.32
C MET A 1 10.84 4.84 -3.04
N ASP A 2 10.66 6.05 -2.52
CA ASP A 2 11.40 6.51 -1.34
C ASP A 2 11.03 5.73 -0.08
N ILE A 3 11.99 5.59 0.81
CA ILE A 3 11.82 4.93 2.11
C ILE A 3 10.66 5.54 2.91
N GLY A 4 10.51 6.88 2.85
CA GLY A 4 9.41 7.59 3.52
C GLY A 4 8.02 7.16 3.03
N CYS A 5 7.88 6.92 1.72
CA CYS A 5 6.66 6.42 1.11
C CYS A 5 6.31 5.02 1.64
N GLY A 6 7.33 4.16 1.71
CA GLY A 6 7.21 2.80 2.23
C GLY A 6 6.69 2.79 3.67
N PHE A 7 7.27 3.63 4.53
CA PHE A 7 6.83 3.75 5.92
C PHE A 7 5.38 4.19 6.06
N MET A 8 4.92 5.18 5.29
CA MET A 8 3.52 5.63 5.36
C MET A 8 2.53 4.53 4.93
N ILE A 9 2.91 3.71 3.96
CA ILE A 9 2.12 2.57 3.49
C ILE A 9 2.06 1.49 4.58
N ILE A 10 3.20 1.12 5.16
CA ILE A 10 3.31 0.14 6.25
C ILE A 10 2.49 0.61 7.46
N GLN A 11 2.66 1.85 7.90
CA GLN A 11 1.94 2.43 9.04
C GLN A 11 0.42 2.39 8.82
N SER A 12 -0.03 2.72 7.61
CA SER A 12 -1.44 2.60 7.25
C SER A 12 -1.94 1.15 7.33
N GLY A 13 -1.11 0.19 6.93
CA GLY A 13 -1.36 -1.26 7.06
C GLY A 13 -1.54 -1.66 8.52
N SER A 14 -0.61 -1.28 9.37
CA SER A 14 -0.66 -1.57 10.80
C SER A 14 -1.91 -0.99 11.45
N MET A 15 -2.26 0.28 11.17
CA MET A 15 -3.46 0.92 11.72
C MET A 15 -4.75 0.23 11.30
N SER A 16 -4.80 -0.31 10.09
CA SER A 16 -5.97 -1.07 9.62
C SER A 16 -6.15 -2.42 10.35
N SER A 17 -5.09 -2.98 10.92
CA SER A 17 -5.14 -4.22 11.72
C SER A 17 -5.88 -4.01 13.05
N PHE A 18 -5.77 -2.81 13.62
CA PHE A 18 -6.44 -2.44 14.88
C PHE A 18 -7.90 -2.02 14.69
N SER A 19 -8.30 -1.62 13.48
CA SER A 19 -9.67 -1.22 13.20
C SER A 19 -10.61 -2.43 13.15
N ARG A 20 -11.50 -2.55 14.15
CA ARG A 20 -12.53 -3.59 14.22
C ARG A 20 -13.77 -3.32 13.37
N SER A 21 -13.97 -2.07 12.91
CA SER A 21 -15.16 -1.69 12.16
C SER A 21 -15.01 -1.99 10.67
N ILE A 22 -15.59 -3.11 10.22
CA ILE A 22 -15.81 -3.39 8.79
C ILE A 22 -17.08 -2.66 8.38
N ARG A 23 -16.99 -1.33 8.20
CA ARG A 23 -18.09 -0.60 7.58
C ARG A 23 -17.94 -0.76 6.06
N LYS A 24 -18.92 -1.41 5.40
CA LYS A 24 -19.03 -1.33 3.93
C LYS A 24 -19.14 0.14 3.57
N ARG A 25 -18.10 0.69 2.93
CA ARG A 25 -18.11 2.06 2.43
C ARG A 25 -18.24 2.01 0.92
N THR A 26 -19.20 2.76 0.39
CA THR A 26 -19.38 2.96 -1.05
C THR A 26 -18.15 3.66 -1.63
N PHE A 27 -17.72 3.27 -2.84
CA PHE A 27 -16.57 3.82 -3.56
C PHE A 27 -16.53 5.36 -3.54
N ILE A 28 -17.70 5.99 -3.70
CA ILE A 28 -17.89 7.45 -3.67
C ILE A 28 -17.44 8.04 -2.33
N ASN A 29 -17.89 7.50 -1.20
CA ASN A 29 -17.52 7.98 0.14
C ASN A 29 -16.02 7.82 0.46
N ILE A 30 -15.34 6.89 -0.22
CA ILE A 30 -13.89 6.72 -0.10
C ILE A 30 -13.19 7.81 -0.90
N LEU A 31 -13.65 8.06 -2.14
CA LEU A 31 -13.08 9.09 -3.00
C LEU A 31 -13.22 10.48 -2.35
N THR A 32 -14.39 10.80 -1.79
CA THR A 32 -14.63 12.10 -1.11
C THR A 32 -13.73 12.30 0.12
N ARG A 33 -13.39 11.23 0.85
CA ARG A 33 -12.52 11.35 2.05
C ARG A 33 -11.03 11.38 1.74
N HIS A 34 -10.63 10.90 0.58
CA HIS A 34 -9.23 10.91 0.14
C HIS A 34 -8.96 11.96 -0.94
N TRP A 35 -9.99 12.71 -1.34
CA TRP A 35 -9.93 13.80 -2.31
C TRP A 35 -8.85 14.83 -1.96
N THR A 36 -8.64 15.15 -0.68
CA THR A 36 -7.58 16.08 -0.25
C THR A 36 -6.18 15.59 -0.63
N LEU A 37 -5.94 14.28 -0.63
CA LEU A 37 -4.66 13.70 -1.05
C LEU A 37 -4.48 13.77 -2.57
N PHE A 38 -5.56 13.56 -3.32
CA PHE A 38 -5.54 13.74 -4.77
C PHE A 38 -5.31 15.20 -5.14
N LEU A 39 -6.01 16.11 -4.47
CA LEU A 39 -5.88 17.55 -4.69
C LEU A 39 -4.48 18.05 -4.35
N LEU A 40 -3.91 17.61 -3.22
CA LEU A 40 -2.53 17.92 -2.83
C LEU A 40 -1.51 17.37 -3.85
N GLY A 41 -1.77 16.17 -4.40
CA GLY A 41 -0.95 15.58 -5.46
C GLY A 41 -1.00 16.36 -6.77
N PHE A 42 -2.19 16.84 -7.16
CA PHE A 42 -2.36 17.70 -8.34
C PHE A 42 -1.73 19.08 -8.13
N VAL A 43 -1.95 19.71 -6.98
CA VAL A 43 -1.36 21.01 -6.63
C VAL A 43 0.17 20.94 -6.64
N ARG A 44 0.76 19.87 -6.07
CA ARG A 44 2.21 19.66 -6.15
C ARG A 44 2.68 19.53 -7.60
N SER A 45 2.00 18.71 -8.42
CA SER A 45 2.36 18.52 -9.83
C SER A 45 2.37 19.84 -10.59
N LEU A 46 1.30 20.63 -10.43
CA LEU A 46 1.14 21.93 -11.05
C LEU A 46 2.18 22.93 -10.54
N ALA A 47 2.48 22.93 -9.24
CA ALA A 47 3.51 23.80 -8.65
C ALA A 47 4.91 23.45 -9.16
N THR A 48 5.26 22.17 -9.29
CA THR A 48 6.56 21.74 -9.83
C THR A 48 6.68 22.02 -11.32
N SER A 49 5.59 21.89 -12.09
CA SER A 49 5.56 22.29 -13.50
C SER A 49 5.61 23.81 -13.71
N ALA A 50 5.03 24.60 -12.79
CA ALA A 50 5.03 26.06 -12.86
C ALA A 50 6.39 26.68 -12.48
N VAL A 51 7.18 25.99 -11.65
CA VAL A 51 8.51 26.45 -11.19
C VAL A 51 9.64 25.95 -12.10
N SER A 52 9.33 25.18 -13.15
CA SER A 52 10.32 24.59 -14.08
C SER A 52 11.46 23.88 -13.34
N TYR A 53 11.12 23.18 -12.27
CA TYR A 53 12.10 22.42 -11.50
C TYR A 53 12.39 21.11 -12.23
N ASP A 54 13.65 20.84 -12.54
CA ASP A 54 14.08 19.55 -13.12
C ASP A 54 13.90 18.44 -12.09
N VAL A 55 12.69 17.90 -12.01
CA VAL A 55 12.38 16.70 -11.23
C VAL A 55 12.92 15.50 -12.01
N PRO A 56 13.69 14.59 -11.38
CA PRO A 56 14.13 13.38 -12.05
C PRO A 56 12.91 12.57 -12.50
N VAL A 57 12.66 12.60 -13.81
CA VAL A 57 11.50 11.96 -14.47
C VAL A 57 11.58 10.43 -14.36
N GLU A 58 12.71 9.90 -13.91
CA GLU A 58 13.04 8.48 -13.78
C GLU A 58 12.57 7.83 -12.45
N GLU A 59 12.08 8.61 -11.48
CA GLU A 59 11.64 8.04 -10.20
C GLU A 59 10.16 7.63 -10.16
N TYR A 60 9.28 8.35 -10.86
CA TYR A 60 7.83 8.14 -10.82
C TYR A 60 7.12 8.35 -12.18
N GLY A 61 7.72 9.12 -13.10
CA GLY A 61 7.09 9.55 -14.35
C GLY A 61 6.75 11.06 -14.40
N VAL A 62 6.20 11.51 -15.53
CA VAL A 62 6.02 12.95 -15.84
C VAL A 62 4.88 13.59 -15.02
N HIS A 63 3.80 12.84 -14.77
CA HIS A 63 2.61 13.37 -14.09
C HIS A 63 2.29 12.63 -12.79
N TRP A 64 2.97 11.52 -12.53
CA TRP A 64 2.76 10.70 -11.36
C TRP A 64 3.57 11.22 -10.19
N ASN A 65 2.90 11.42 -9.05
CA ASN A 65 3.53 11.92 -7.84
C ASN A 65 3.38 10.92 -6.69
N PHE A 66 4.23 11.05 -5.68
CA PHE A 66 4.13 10.32 -4.42
C PHE A 66 2.70 10.33 -3.83
N PHE A 67 2.04 11.49 -3.83
CA PHE A 67 0.69 11.64 -3.32
C PHE A 67 -0.38 10.88 -4.13
N LEU A 68 -0.16 10.71 -5.45
CA LEU A 68 -1.02 9.88 -6.29
C LEU A 68 -0.81 8.39 -5.99
N SER A 69 0.43 7.95 -5.78
CA SER A 69 0.73 6.59 -5.29
C SER A 69 0.06 6.31 -3.94
N LEU A 70 0.05 7.28 -3.03
CA LEU A 70 -0.66 7.20 -1.75
C LEU A 70 -2.19 7.18 -1.92
N GLY A 71 -2.74 7.99 -2.83
CA GLY A 71 -4.15 8.02 -3.17
C GLY A 71 -4.63 6.67 -3.72
N VAL A 72 -3.90 6.11 -4.69
CA VAL A 72 -4.17 4.80 -5.29
C VAL A 72 -4.04 3.68 -4.26
N THR A 73 -2.99 3.68 -3.43
CA THR A 73 -2.90 2.69 -2.34
C THR A 73 -4.04 2.85 -1.34
N LYS A 74 -4.51 4.05 -1.01
CA LYS A 74 -5.65 4.27 -0.10
C LYS A 74 -7.00 3.86 -0.69
N ILE A 75 -7.26 4.09 -1.98
CA ILE A 75 -8.44 3.55 -2.67
C ILE A 75 -8.40 2.03 -2.65
N ARG A 76 -7.23 1.45 -2.96
CA ARG A 76 -7.03 0.01 -2.89
C ARG A 76 -7.23 -0.52 -1.48
N LYS A 77 -6.79 0.15 -0.41
CA LYS A 77 -7.10 -0.24 0.99
C LYS A 77 -8.59 -0.50 1.24
N SER A 78 -9.48 0.27 0.61
CA SER A 78 -10.92 0.03 0.76
C SER A 78 -11.42 -1.19 -0.01
N GLN A 79 -10.95 -1.40 -1.24
CA GLN A 79 -11.22 -2.65 -1.96
C GLN A 79 -10.59 -3.85 -1.25
N PHE A 80 -9.45 -3.63 -0.60
CA PHE A 80 -8.72 -4.62 0.19
C PHE A 80 -9.36 -4.90 1.55
N SER A 81 -10.16 -4.00 2.13
CA SER A 81 -11.02 -4.36 3.27
C SER A 81 -12.07 -5.40 2.89
N LEU A 82 -12.47 -5.42 1.61
CA LEU A 82 -13.38 -6.42 1.04
C LEU A 82 -12.60 -7.70 0.71
N MET A 83 -11.42 -7.56 0.10
CA MET A 83 -10.49 -8.66 -0.10
C MET A 83 -10.01 -9.30 1.22
N ARG A 84 -9.95 -8.56 2.33
CA ARG A 84 -9.64 -9.06 3.68
C ARG A 84 -10.68 -10.07 4.14
N VAL A 85 -11.96 -9.84 3.87
CA VAL A 85 -13.03 -10.77 4.21
C VAL A 85 -12.89 -12.04 3.39
N LEU A 86 -12.63 -11.90 2.09
CA LEU A 86 -12.44 -13.02 1.16
C LEU A 86 -11.15 -13.82 1.44
N LEU A 87 -10.04 -13.14 1.73
CA LEU A 87 -8.75 -13.76 1.98
C LEU A 87 -8.74 -14.48 3.33
N LEU A 88 -9.40 -13.92 4.35
CA LEU A 88 -9.57 -14.57 5.66
C LEU A 88 -10.65 -15.65 5.66
N SER A 89 -11.58 -15.66 4.69
CA SER A 89 -12.54 -16.76 4.53
C SER A 89 -11.98 -17.94 3.75
N VAL A 90 -10.98 -17.72 2.89
CA VAL A 90 -10.42 -18.76 2.00
C VAL A 90 -9.09 -19.31 2.51
N ILE A 91 -8.23 -18.48 3.14
CA ILE A 91 -6.89 -18.90 3.56
C ILE A 91 -6.88 -19.19 5.07
N PRO A 92 -6.35 -20.34 5.51
CA PRO A 92 -6.21 -20.66 6.93
C PRO A 92 -5.32 -19.62 7.64
N GLU A 93 -5.64 -19.31 8.90
CA GLU A 93 -4.98 -18.23 9.64
C GLU A 93 -3.45 -18.37 9.74
N SER A 94 -2.92 -19.58 9.61
CA SER A 94 -1.48 -19.88 9.60
C SER A 94 -0.77 -19.37 8.35
N LEU A 95 -1.42 -19.39 7.19
CA LEU A 95 -0.86 -19.01 5.89
C LEU A 95 -1.04 -17.52 5.55
N VAL A 96 -1.93 -16.82 6.25
CA VAL A 96 -2.20 -15.39 6.01
C VAL A 96 -0.94 -14.52 6.14
N ASN A 97 -0.04 -14.87 7.07
CA ASN A 97 1.21 -14.13 7.27
C ASN A 97 2.21 -14.30 6.11
N LEU A 98 2.07 -15.34 5.30
CA LEU A 98 2.95 -15.63 4.17
C LEU A 98 2.53 -14.88 2.89
N VAL A 99 1.26 -14.51 2.77
CA VAL A 99 0.71 -13.78 1.61
C VAL A 99 1.54 -12.56 1.18
N PRO A 100 1.95 -11.62 2.06
CA PRO A 100 2.78 -10.48 1.63
C PRO A 100 4.11 -10.91 0.99
N PHE A 101 4.75 -11.94 1.54
CA PHE A 101 6.02 -12.45 1.04
C PHE A 101 5.86 -13.14 -0.32
N VAL A 102 4.78 -13.90 -0.50
CA VAL A 102 4.45 -14.51 -1.81
C VAL A 102 4.21 -13.41 -2.86
N ILE A 103 3.45 -12.37 -2.53
CA ILE A 103 3.21 -11.25 -3.45
C ILE A 103 4.52 -10.53 -3.80
N ALA A 104 5.39 -10.26 -2.81
CA ALA A 104 6.68 -9.63 -3.05
C ALA A 104 7.59 -10.51 -3.92
N PHE A 105 7.64 -11.80 -3.63
CA PHE A 105 8.46 -12.75 -4.38
C PHE A 105 8.00 -12.89 -5.82
N VAL A 106 6.69 -13.07 -6.06
CA VAL A 106 6.13 -13.14 -7.42
C VAL A 106 6.38 -11.84 -8.17
N TYR A 107 6.25 -10.69 -7.50
CA TYR A 107 6.54 -9.39 -8.10
C TYR A 107 8.01 -9.27 -8.52
N GLU A 108 8.96 -9.59 -7.63
CA GLU A 108 10.39 -9.52 -7.94
C GLU A 108 10.77 -10.53 -9.03
N TRP A 109 10.19 -11.73 -8.99
CA TRP A 109 10.39 -12.74 -10.01
C TRP A 109 9.89 -12.31 -11.39
N LEU A 110 8.72 -11.65 -11.45
CA LEU A 110 8.20 -11.07 -12.70
C LEU A 110 9.09 -9.93 -13.20
N LEU A 111 9.55 -9.04 -12.31
CA LEU A 111 10.47 -7.97 -12.70
C LEU A 111 11.75 -8.52 -13.33
N TRP A 112 12.30 -9.59 -12.74
CA TRP A 112 13.48 -10.26 -13.26
C TRP A 112 13.19 -10.95 -14.61
N LEU A 113 12.08 -11.67 -14.72
CA LEU A 113 11.70 -12.40 -15.94
C LEU A 113 11.49 -11.47 -17.15
N PHE A 114 10.91 -10.29 -16.93
CA PHE A 114 10.64 -9.30 -17.98
C PHE A 114 11.78 -8.28 -18.17
N ASP A 115 12.90 -8.47 -17.47
CA ASP A 115 14.00 -7.51 -17.40
C ASP A 115 13.51 -6.06 -17.24
N ALA A 116 12.54 -5.89 -16.34
CA ALA A 116 11.78 -4.67 -16.18
C ALA A 116 12.66 -3.46 -15.83
N VAL A 117 13.86 -3.70 -15.29
CA VAL A 117 14.85 -2.66 -14.97
C VAL A 117 15.34 -1.96 -16.23
N HIS A 118 15.51 -2.68 -17.34
CA HIS A 118 15.98 -2.12 -18.61
C HIS A 118 14.84 -1.87 -19.59
N THR A 119 13.83 -2.73 -19.61
CA THR A 119 12.70 -2.62 -20.54
C THR A 119 11.74 -1.50 -20.17
N VAL A 120 11.46 -1.29 -18.88
CA VAL A 120 10.49 -0.26 -18.46
C VAL A 120 11.02 1.13 -18.80
N PRO A 121 12.27 1.55 -18.48
CA PRO A 121 12.77 2.87 -18.86
C PRO A 121 12.83 3.09 -20.37
N ALA A 122 13.18 2.06 -21.15
CA ALA A 122 13.34 2.13 -22.61
C ALA A 122 12.04 2.39 -23.40
N ILE A 123 10.84 2.18 -22.80
CA ILE A 123 9.56 2.44 -23.47
C ILE A 123 9.38 3.94 -23.76
N VAL A 124 9.16 4.31 -25.02
CA VAL A 124 8.92 5.70 -25.42
C VAL A 124 7.66 6.26 -24.72
N ARG A 125 7.78 7.46 -24.15
CA ARG A 125 6.70 8.16 -23.41
C ARG A 125 5.71 8.81 -24.38
N THR A 126 4.86 8.01 -25.01
CA THR A 126 3.88 8.46 -26.03
C THR A 126 2.50 8.79 -25.48
N ASN A 127 2.07 8.13 -24.39
CA ASN A 127 0.73 8.19 -23.83
C ASN A 127 0.77 8.44 -22.32
N LEU A 128 -0.33 8.91 -21.73
CA LEU A 128 -0.46 9.11 -20.27
C LEU A 128 -0.09 7.87 -19.44
N LEU A 129 -0.34 6.66 -19.96
CA LEU A 129 0.03 5.40 -19.32
C LEU A 129 1.53 5.12 -19.38
N THR A 130 2.16 5.30 -20.56
CA THR A 130 3.60 5.10 -20.75
C THR A 130 4.43 6.19 -20.09
N ALA A 131 3.86 7.38 -19.88
CA ALA A 131 4.47 8.47 -19.13
C ALA A 131 4.53 8.22 -17.61
N ASN A 132 3.70 7.32 -17.07
CA ASN A 132 3.60 6.99 -15.64
C ASN A 132 3.85 5.51 -15.35
N LYS A 133 4.49 4.81 -16.30
CA LYS A 133 4.74 3.35 -16.28
C LYS A 133 5.47 2.89 -15.01
N GLU A 134 6.46 3.64 -14.53
CA GLU A 134 7.23 3.32 -13.33
C GLU A 134 6.35 3.32 -12.07
N GLY A 135 5.49 4.34 -11.93
CA GLY A 135 4.51 4.42 -10.86
C GLY A 135 3.51 3.27 -10.87
N ILE A 136 3.06 2.85 -12.06
CA ILE A 136 2.12 1.72 -12.24
C ILE A 136 2.81 0.39 -11.92
N VAL A 137 4.06 0.19 -12.34
CA VAL A 137 4.80 -1.03 -12.03
C VAL A 137 5.07 -1.13 -10.52
N ALA A 138 5.23 -0.03 -9.79
CA ALA A 138 5.42 -0.05 -8.32
C ALA A 138 4.17 -0.38 -7.48
N VAL A 139 2.98 -0.44 -8.12
CA VAL A 139 1.68 -0.66 -7.47
C VAL A 139 1.58 -2.01 -6.74
N PRO A 140 2.01 -3.17 -7.29
CA PRO A 140 1.94 -4.45 -6.61
C PRO A 140 2.86 -4.50 -5.38
N ASN A 141 4.08 -3.98 -5.50
CA ASN A 141 5.01 -3.89 -4.36
C ASN A 141 4.43 -3.07 -3.20
N SER A 142 3.80 -1.93 -3.52
CA SER A 142 3.11 -1.09 -2.54
C SER A 142 1.98 -1.83 -1.79
N VAL A 143 1.34 -2.82 -2.41
CA VAL A 143 0.35 -3.68 -1.74
C VAL A 143 1.01 -4.65 -0.79
N SER A 144 2.12 -5.27 -1.20
CA SER A 144 2.86 -6.18 -0.33
C SER A 144 3.29 -5.47 0.96
N LEU A 145 3.88 -4.27 0.85
CA LEU A 145 4.27 -3.45 2.00
C LEU A 145 3.10 -3.14 2.95
N PHE A 146 1.92 -2.86 2.40
CA PHE A 146 0.72 -2.66 3.20
C PHE A 146 0.35 -3.92 4.00
N PHE A 147 0.41 -5.10 3.38
CA PHE A 147 0.13 -6.36 4.05
C PHE A 147 1.18 -6.75 5.08
N ILE A 148 2.45 -6.43 4.85
CA ILE A 148 3.51 -6.62 5.84
C ILE A 148 3.14 -5.85 7.11
N GLY A 149 2.80 -4.56 6.99
CA GLY A 149 2.37 -3.74 8.14
C GLY A 149 1.12 -4.28 8.84
N TYR A 150 0.15 -4.75 8.06
CA TYR A 150 -1.10 -5.33 8.59
C TYR A 150 -0.88 -6.65 9.35
N CYS A 151 -0.17 -7.60 8.74
CA CYS A 151 0.09 -8.92 9.31
C CYS A 151 1.01 -8.82 10.52
N GLY A 152 2.06 -7.99 10.43
CA GLY A 152 2.96 -7.71 11.56
C GLY A 152 2.20 -7.16 12.76
N ALA A 153 1.38 -6.13 12.56
CA ALA A 153 0.55 -5.56 13.65
C ALA A 153 -0.46 -6.58 14.21
N ARG A 154 -1.03 -7.45 13.37
CA ARG A 154 -1.96 -8.50 13.82
C ARG A 154 -1.25 -9.54 14.68
N ALA A 155 -0.07 -9.99 14.25
CA ALA A 155 0.75 -10.96 14.98
C ALA A 155 1.17 -10.40 16.34
N CYS A 156 1.68 -9.17 16.38
CA CYS A 156 1.98 -8.47 17.63
C CYS A 156 0.73 -8.37 18.52
N GLY A 157 -0.42 -7.97 17.98
CA GLY A 157 -1.68 -7.88 18.71
C GLY A 157 -2.15 -9.20 19.33
N LYS A 158 -1.92 -10.34 18.65
CA LYS A 158 -2.20 -11.68 19.22
C LYS A 158 -1.29 -11.96 20.42
N VAL A 159 0.02 -11.75 20.28
CA VAL A 159 1.01 -11.96 21.36
C VAL A 159 0.68 -11.10 22.58
N TYR A 160 0.36 -9.83 22.37
CA TYR A 160 -0.04 -8.91 23.45
C TYR A 160 -1.32 -9.36 24.16
N ARG A 161 -2.33 -9.87 23.44
CA ARG A 161 -3.56 -10.39 24.08
C ARG A 161 -3.31 -11.66 24.89
N VAL A 162 -2.45 -12.55 24.41
CA VAL A 162 -2.11 -13.78 25.14
C VAL A 162 -1.37 -13.45 26.43
N ARG A 163 -0.33 -12.59 26.36
CA ARG A 163 0.39 -12.13 27.56
C ARG A 163 -0.49 -11.30 28.50
N GLY A 164 -1.32 -10.42 27.98
CA GLY A 164 -2.24 -9.59 28.78
C GLY A 164 -3.31 -10.41 29.52
N ARG A 165 -3.82 -11.49 28.92
CA ARG A 165 -4.72 -12.44 29.62
C ARG A 165 -4.01 -13.21 30.73
N GLY A 166 -2.74 -13.58 30.53
CA GLY A 166 -1.94 -14.21 31.57
C GLY A 166 -1.80 -13.32 32.80
N VAL A 167 -1.48 -12.04 32.61
CA VAL A 167 -1.40 -11.06 33.70
C VAL A 167 -2.77 -10.81 34.35
N ALA A 168 -3.83 -10.67 33.55
CA ALA A 168 -5.18 -10.46 34.08
C ALA A 168 -5.69 -11.64 34.93
N MET A 169 -5.38 -12.89 34.57
CA MET A 169 -5.73 -14.07 35.37
C MET A 169 -4.98 -14.12 36.70
N VAL A 170 -3.73 -13.67 36.75
CA VAL A 170 -2.94 -13.59 38.00
C VAL A 170 -3.52 -12.55 38.97
N PHE A 171 -4.00 -11.41 38.45
CA PHE A 171 -4.62 -10.36 39.28
C PHE A 171 -6.08 -10.64 39.66
N SER A 172 -6.81 -11.46 38.91
CA SER A 172 -8.19 -11.86 39.21
C SER A 172 -8.32 -13.00 40.23
N ALA A 173 -7.20 -13.66 40.58
CA ALA A 173 -7.16 -14.79 41.51
C ALA A 173 -6.78 -14.41 42.96
N ARG A 174 -6.72 -13.11 43.25
CA ARG A 174 -6.60 -12.54 44.61
C ARG A 174 -7.90 -11.84 44.96
#